data_AF-B6AAF8-F1
#
_entry.id   AF-B6AAF8-F1
#
_cell.length_a   1.000
_cell.length_b   1.000
_cell.length_c   1.000
_cell.angle_alpha   90.00
_cell.angle_beta   90.00
_cell.angle_gamma   90.00
#
_symmetry.space_group_name_H-M   'P 1'
#
loop_
_entity.id
_entity.type
_entity.pdbx_description
1 polymer ?
#
loop_
_entity_poly.entity_id
_entity_poly.type
_entity_poly.pdbx_seq_one_letter_code
_entity_poly.pdbx_strand_id
1 'polypeptide(L)'
;MSSVKPNSDAAQAAIVELNGLADIFKRIQETCWRKCISDISDSLLSPGEISCTDRCIAKYMETHTLIGNYLQGTSENKSPK
;
A
#
# COMPACT_ATOMS: atom_id res chain seq x y z
N MET A 1 -25.01 5.21 23.53
CA MET A 1 -23.65 5.01 22.98
C MET A 1 -22.72 4.68 24.12
N SER A 2 -22.25 3.43 24.21
CA SER A 2 -21.24 3.05 25.20
C SER A 2 -19.91 3.71 24.88
N SER A 3 -19.38 4.48 25.82
CA SER A 3 -18.03 5.01 25.80
C SER A 3 -17.02 3.87 25.81
N VAL A 4 -16.52 3.50 24.62
CA VAL A 4 -15.29 2.72 24.50
C VAL A 4 -14.15 3.66 24.88
N LYS A 5 -13.59 3.47 26.09
CA LYS A 5 -12.28 4.05 26.41
C LYS A 5 -11.24 3.19 25.69
N PRO A 6 -10.52 3.69 24.68
CA PRO A 6 -9.43 2.92 24.10
C PRO A 6 -8.35 2.69 25.17
N ASN A 7 -7.89 1.45 25.31
CA ASN A 7 -6.55 1.21 25.83
C ASN A 7 -5.56 1.94 24.89
N SER A 8 -4.69 2.77 25.45
CA SER A 8 -3.77 3.61 24.68
C SER A 8 -3.00 2.80 23.64
N ASP A 9 -2.64 1.57 23.98
CA ASP A 9 -1.73 0.75 23.19
C ASP A 9 -2.43 0.15 21.95
N ALA A 10 -3.70 -0.29 22.05
CA ALA A 10 -4.39 -0.78 20.87
C ALA A 10 -4.86 0.36 19.96
N ALA A 11 -5.21 1.52 20.52
CA ALA A 11 -5.46 2.71 19.70
C ALA A 11 -4.19 3.15 18.96
N GLN A 12 -3.02 3.13 19.63
CA GLN A 12 -1.76 3.46 18.99
C GLN A 12 -1.39 2.47 17.89
N ALA A 13 -1.57 1.16 18.13
CA ALA A 13 -1.35 0.12 17.12
C ALA A 13 -2.27 0.33 15.91
N ALA A 14 -3.56 0.57 16.14
CA ALA A 14 -4.50 0.86 15.05
C ALA A 14 -4.11 2.10 14.23
N ILE A 15 -3.60 3.16 14.87
CA ILE A 15 -3.11 4.36 14.17
C ILE A 15 -1.90 4.01 13.29
N VAL A 16 -0.97 3.19 13.79
CA VAL A 16 0.20 2.75 13.01
C VAL A 16 -0.22 1.96 11.78
N GLU A 17 -1.14 1.01 11.93
CA GLU A 17 -1.68 0.23 10.81
C GLU A 17 -2.36 1.13 9.76
N LEU A 18 -3.19 2.07 10.21
CA LEU A 18 -3.86 3.02 9.31
C LEU A 18 -2.87 3.90 8.55
N ASN A 19 -1.82 4.38 9.20
CA ASN A 19 -0.76 5.16 8.55
C ASN A 19 0.00 4.31 7.52
N GLY A 20 0.25 3.04 7.82
CA GLY A 20 0.85 2.09 6.87
C GLY A 20 -0.01 1.90 5.63
N LEU A 21 -1.31 1.68 5.80
CA LEU A 21 -2.26 1.55 4.69
C LEU A 21 -2.35 2.85 3.85
N ALA A 22 -2.34 4.01 4.50
CA ALA A 22 -2.34 5.30 3.81
C ALA A 22 -1.08 5.52 2.96
N ASP A 23 0.09 5.16 3.47
CA ASP A 23 1.35 5.25 2.72
C ASP A 23 1.35 4.32 1.49
N ILE A 24 0.88 3.08 1.66
CA ILE A 24 0.72 2.13 0.54
C ILE A 24 -0.21 2.70 -0.52
N PHE A 25 -1.39 3.22 -0.14
CA PHE A 25 -2.34 3.79 -1.07
C PHE A 25 -1.75 4.96 -1.86
N LYS A 26 -1.06 5.87 -1.17
CA LYS A 26 -0.37 7.01 -1.80
C LYS A 26 0.66 6.55 -2.83
N ARG A 27 1.52 5.59 -2.46
CA ARG A 27 2.58 5.09 -3.37
C ARG A 27 2.02 4.33 -4.57
N ILE A 28 0.96 3.55 -4.38
CA ILE A 28 0.25 2.87 -5.47
C ILE A 28 -0.32 3.90 -6.44
N GLN A 29 -1.04 4.90 -5.92
CA GLN A 29 -1.64 5.95 -6.73
C GLN A 29 -0.58 6.65 -7.59
N GLU A 30 0.49 7.17 -6.97
CA GLU A 30 1.56 7.89 -7.69
C GLU A 30 2.30 6.98 -8.70
N THR A 31 2.53 5.72 -8.35
CA THR A 31 3.26 4.77 -9.21
C THR A 31 2.44 4.37 -10.43
N CYS A 32 1.18 4.00 -10.23
CA CYS A 32 0.32 3.57 -11.33
C CYS A 32 -0.12 4.74 -12.19
N TRP A 33 -0.33 5.93 -11.61
CA TRP A 33 -0.55 7.15 -12.37
C TRP A 33 0.59 7.40 -13.36
N ARG A 34 1.83 7.48 -12.87
CA ARG A 34 3.01 7.72 -13.72
C ARG A 34 3.28 6.62 -14.75
N LYS A 35 2.88 5.37 -14.48
CA LYS A 35 3.11 4.24 -15.39
C LYS A 35 2.05 4.12 -16.48
N CYS A 36 0.80 4.44 -16.15
CA CYS A 36 -0.33 4.15 -17.01
C CYS A 36 -0.93 5.39 -17.66
N ILE A 37 -0.77 6.57 -17.08
CA ILE A 37 -1.35 7.83 -17.57
C ILE A 37 -0.22 8.69 -18.12
N SER A 38 -0.06 8.72 -19.45
CA SER A 38 1.01 9.47 -20.12
C SER A 38 0.58 10.89 -20.50
N ASP A 39 -0.62 11.04 -21.04
CA ASP A 39 -1.16 12.31 -21.51
C ASP A 39 -2.60 12.48 -21.04
N ILE A 40 -2.90 13.62 -20.40
CA ILE A 40 -4.26 13.94 -19.99
C ILE A 40 -4.91 14.71 -21.13
N SER A 41 -5.40 13.98 -22.14
CA SER A 41 -6.13 14.56 -23.26
C SER A 41 -7.63 14.71 -22.99
N ASP A 42 -8.17 13.86 -22.10
CA ASP A 42 -9.59 13.77 -21.78
C ASP A 42 -9.83 13.69 -20.27
N SER A 43 -11.07 13.92 -19.85
CA SER A 43 -11.51 13.77 -18.45
C SER A 43 -11.72 12.32 -18.02
N LEU A 44 -11.69 11.38 -18.97
CA LEU A 44 -11.96 9.96 -18.76
C LEU A 44 -10.76 9.13 -19.19
N LEU A 45 -10.45 8.10 -18.41
CA LEU A 45 -9.44 7.13 -18.78
C LEU A 45 -9.91 6.32 -19.98
N SER A 46 -9.04 6.18 -20.98
CA SER A 46 -9.23 5.26 -22.08
C SER A 46 -9.28 3.81 -21.57
N PRO A 47 -9.90 2.88 -22.32
CA PRO A 47 -9.92 1.47 -21.94
C PRO A 47 -8.52 0.87 -21.70
N GLY A 48 -7.50 1.38 -22.40
CA GLY A 48 -6.11 0.99 -22.21
C GLY A 48 -5.53 1.44 -20.87
N GLU A 49 -5.79 2.68 -20.46
CA GLU A 49 -5.36 3.24 -19.17
C GLU A 49 -6.05 2.55 -17.99
N ILE A 50 -7.34 2.24 -18.11
CA ILE A 50 -8.08 1.47 -17.10
C ILE A 50 -7.43 0.10 -16.92
N SER A 51 -7.29 -0.67 -18.01
CA SER A 51 -6.68 -2.00 -17.97
C SER A 51 -5.21 -1.98 -17.52
N CYS A 52 -4.45 -0.94 -17.86
CA CYS A 52 -3.09 -0.75 -17.35
C CYS A 52 -3.10 -0.54 -15.84
N THR A 53 -3.99 0.33 -15.33
CA THR A 53 -4.08 0.66 -13.92
C THR A 53 -4.41 -0.58 -13.08
N ASP A 54 -5.37 -1.40 -13.51
CA ASP A 54 -5.71 -2.66 -12.84
C ASP A 54 -4.51 -3.61 -12.73
N ARG A 55 -3.80 -3.81 -13.85
CA ARG A 55 -2.59 -4.65 -13.90
C ARG A 55 -1.45 -4.07 -13.07
N CYS A 56 -1.32 -2.75 -13.03
CA CYS A 56 -0.31 -2.07 -12.24
C CYS A 56 -0.53 -2.29 -10.75
N ILE A 57 -1.76 -2.12 -10.27
CA ILE A 57 -2.12 -2.33 -8.87
C ILE A 57 -1.84 -3.78 -8.47
N ALA A 58 -2.26 -4.75 -9.29
CA ALA A 58 -2.01 -6.17 -9.03
C ALA A 58 -0.50 -6.46 -8.87
N LYS A 59 0.32 -6.00 -9.82
CA LYS A 59 1.79 -6.16 -9.77
C LYS A 59 2.43 -5.43 -8.59
N TYR A 60 1.93 -4.24 -8.25
CA TYR A 60 2.43 -3.49 -7.10
C TYR A 60 2.21 -4.28 -5.82
N MET A 61 1.01 -4.84 -5.63
CA MET A 61 0.68 -5.63 -4.44
C MET A 61 1.49 -6.93 -4.36
N GLU A 62 1.67 -7.63 -5.49
CA GLU A 62 2.58 -8.80 -5.56
C GLU A 62 4.00 -8.43 -5.12
N THR A 63 4.53 -7.30 -5.62
CA THR A 63 5.85 -6.81 -5.27
C THR A 63 5.93 -6.37 -3.81
N HIS A 64 4.90 -5.70 -3.30
CA HIS A 64 4.80 -5.26 -1.92
C HIS A 64 4.83 -6.45 -0.96
N THR A 65 4.05 -7.51 -1.22
CA THR A 65 4.08 -8.76 -0.45
C THR A 65 5.43 -9.45 -0.51
N LEU A 66 6.05 -9.54 -1.70
CA LEU A 66 7.37 -10.15 -1.85
C LEU A 66 8.44 -9.43 -1.01
N ILE A 67 8.47 -8.10 -1.06
CA ILE A 67 9.39 -7.28 -0.26
C ILE A 67 9.09 -7.45 1.23
N GLY A 68 7.81 -7.44 1.62
CA GLY A 68 7.39 -7.68 3.00
C GLY A 68 7.89 -9.02 3.54
N ASN A 69 7.77 -10.09 2.75
CA ASN A 69 8.26 -11.42 3.13
C ASN A 69 9.79 -11.45 3.26
N TYR A 70 10.51 -10.79 2.35
CA TYR A 70 11.97 -10.69 2.41
C TYR A 70 12.45 -9.94 3.66
N LEU A 71 11.79 -8.83 4.02
CA LEU A 71 12.13 -8.05 5.21
C LEU A 71 11.87 -8.83 6.50
N GLN A 72 10.77 -9.60 6.57
CA GLN A 72 10.47 -10.48 7.71
C GLN A 72 11.51 -11.59 7.84
N GLY A 73 11.84 -12.29 6.75
CA GLY A 73 12.86 -13.34 6.75
C GLY A 73 14.27 -12.83 7.08
N THR A 74 14.59 -11.59 6.71
CA THR A 74 15.86 -10.94 7.11
C THR A 74 15.87 -10.56 8.59
N SER A 75 14.70 -10.26 9.18
CA SER A 75 14.56 -9.91 10.60
C SER A 75 14.72 -11.11 11.54
N GLU A 76 14.46 -12.33 11.06
CA GLU A 76 14.72 -13.57 11.79
C GLU A 76 16.21 -13.94 11.85
N ASN A 77 17.07 -13.27 11.09
CA ASN A 77 18.52 -13.43 11.15
C ASN A 77 19.19 -12.48 12.18
N LYS A 78 18.47 -12.15 13.26
CA LYS A 78 19.08 -11.74 14.54
C LYS A 78 19.36 -12.99 15.37
N SER A 79 20.52 -13.60 15.13
CA SER A 79 21.09 -14.61 16.03
C SER A 79 22.07 -13.92 17.04
N PRO A 80 22.56 -14.61 18.08
CA PRO A 80 21.99 -14.59 19.43
C PRO A 80 23.01 -14.13 20.50
N LYS A 81 22.51 -13.52 21.58
CA LYS A 81 23.23 -13.19 22.84
C LYS A 81 24.33 -12.14 22.78
#